data_AF-X1EIA1-F1
#
_entry.id   AF-X1EIA1-F1
#
_cell.length_a   1.000
_cell.length_b   1.000
_cell.length_c   1.000
_cell.angle_alpha   90.00
_cell.angle_beta   90.00
_cell.angle_gamma   90.00
#
_symmetry.space_group_name_H-M   'P 1'
#
loop_
_entity.id
_entity.type
_entity.pdbx_description
1 polymer ?
#
loop_
_entity_poly.entity_id
_entity_poly.type
_entity_poly.pdbx_seq_one_letter_code
_entity_poly.pdbx_strand_id
1 'polypeptide(L)'
;MSVLHTLSTQLRYWNWQCQATVRHDEVVAIGPWPSRQLGLAIDLGTTKIAGYLVDLTNGRTLAAEGIMNPQIGLGEDIITRIASAMESPHEGVQLQRLVVEALNELAINLCARISANAEEIVEVVVVGNTAMHHLFLGLPVGT
;
A
#
# COMPACT_ATOMS: atom_id res chain seq x y z
N MET A 1 -13.11 7.12 11.77
CA MET A 1 -13.81 6.23 12.72
C MET A 1 -15.06 5.61 12.07
N SER A 2 -14.93 4.75 11.05
CA SER A 2 -16.07 4.03 10.42
C SER A 2 -16.32 2.66 11.05
N VAL A 3 -15.26 1.98 11.49
CA VAL A 3 -15.30 0.61 12.05
C VAL A 3 -16.22 0.51 13.27
N LEU A 4 -16.20 1.49 14.18
CA LEU A 4 -17.04 1.48 15.39
C LEU A 4 -18.55 1.51 15.08
N HIS A 5 -18.96 2.11 13.97
CA HIS A 5 -20.38 2.17 13.59
C HIS A 5 -20.93 0.82 13.11
N THR A 6 -20.10 -0.01 12.46
CA THR A 6 -20.52 -1.30 11.91
C THR A 6 -20.18 -2.48 12.82
N LEU A 7 -19.27 -2.29 13.77
CA LEU A 7 -18.72 -3.35 14.62
C LEU A 7 -19.81 -4.17 15.33
N SER A 8 -20.79 -3.52 15.94
CA SER A 8 -21.85 -4.21 16.68
C SER A 8 -22.68 -5.14 15.77
N THR A 9 -22.97 -4.71 14.55
CA THR A 9 -23.71 -5.50 13.56
C THR A 9 -22.86 -6.65 13.03
N GLN A 10 -21.58 -6.39 12.72
CA GLN A 10 -20.63 -7.39 12.23
C GLN A 10 -20.38 -8.49 13.28
N LEU A 11 -20.16 -8.13 14.55
CA LEU A 11 -19.97 -9.10 15.63
C LEU A 11 -21.18 -10.00 15.82
N ARG A 12 -22.40 -9.46 15.76
CA ARG A 12 -23.62 -10.28 15.82
C ARG A 12 -23.72 -11.21 14.62
N TYR A 13 -23.41 -10.71 13.42
CA TYR A 13 -23.41 -11.51 12.20
C TYR A 13 -22.39 -12.67 12.26
N TRP A 14 -21.22 -12.44 12.86
CA TRP A 14 -20.20 -13.46 13.09
C TRP A 14 -20.39 -14.29 14.38
N ASN A 15 -21.59 -14.28 14.98
CA ASN A 15 -21.89 -15.01 16.20
C ASN A 15 -20.90 -14.75 17.35
N TRP A 16 -20.45 -13.50 17.48
CA TRP A 16 -19.46 -13.05 18.46
C TRP A 16 -18.08 -13.72 18.34
N GLN A 17 -17.78 -14.33 17.19
CA GLN A 17 -16.45 -14.85 16.85
C GLN A 17 -15.79 -13.94 15.83
N CYS A 18 -14.68 -13.30 16.21
CA CYS A 18 -13.94 -12.41 15.34
C CYS A 18 -12.44 -12.51 15.61
N GLN A 19 -11.65 -12.02 14.65
CA GLN A 19 -10.23 -11.82 14.78
C GLN A 19 -9.94 -10.32 14.80
N ALA A 20 -9.20 -9.85 15.80
CA ALA A 20 -8.69 -8.49 15.86
C ALA A 20 -7.20 -8.50 15.50
N THR A 21 -6.80 -7.62 14.58
CA THR A 21 -5.40 -7.33 14.29
C THR A 21 -4.97 -6.15 15.13
N VAL A 22 -3.94 -6.35 15.94
CA VAL A 22 -3.44 -5.35 16.89
C VAL A 22 -2.01 -4.98 16.52
N ARG A 23 -1.75 -3.68 16.38
CA ARG A 23 -0.40 -3.12 16.19
C ARG A 23 -0.03 -2.34 17.44
N HIS A 24 0.94 -2.84 18.20
CA HIS A 24 1.25 -2.37 19.55
C HIS A 24 0.00 -2.43 20.45
N ASP A 25 -0.60 -1.28 20.79
CA ASP A 25 -1.80 -1.18 21.63
C ASP A 25 -3.05 -0.71 20.84
N GLU A 26 -2.97 -0.64 19.52
CA GLU A 26 -4.04 -0.17 18.64
C GLU A 26 -4.67 -1.31 17.83
N VAL A 27 -6.01 -1.43 17.85
CA VAL A 27 -6.74 -2.33 16.95
C VAL A 27 -6.83 -1.68 15.57
N VAL A 28 -6.13 -2.25 14.60
CA VAL A 28 -6.04 -1.70 13.23
C VAL A 28 -7.04 -2.35 12.27
N ALA A 29 -7.48 -3.58 12.56
CA ALA A 29 -8.50 -4.28 11.77
C ALA A 29 -9.30 -5.28 12.62
N ILE A 30 -10.53 -5.56 12.20
CA ILE A 30 -11.39 -6.60 12.76
C ILE A 30 -12.02 -7.38 11.60
N GLY A 31 -11.96 -8.71 11.65
CA GLY A 31 -12.52 -9.60 10.64
C GLY A 31 -13.17 -10.86 11.23
N PRO A 32 -13.78 -11.71 10.40
CA PRO A 32 -14.29 -13.01 10.85
C PRO A 32 -13.17 -13.92 11.37
N TRP A 33 -13.49 -14.89 12.22
CA TRP A 33 -12.52 -15.89 12.67
C TRP A 33 -12.72 -17.22 11.92
N PRO A 34 -11.67 -17.81 11.29
CA PRO A 34 -10.34 -17.23 11.05
C PRO A 34 -10.36 -16.23 9.88
N SER A 35 -9.53 -15.19 9.94
CA SER A 35 -9.23 -14.31 8.81
C SER A 35 -7.78 -14.45 8.37
N ARG A 36 -7.55 -14.26 7.06
CA ARG A 36 -6.19 -14.18 6.52
C ARG A 36 -5.57 -12.86 6.99
N GLN A 37 -4.31 -12.90 7.39
CA GLN A 37 -3.57 -11.74 7.90
C GLN A 37 -2.44 -11.43 6.91
N LEU A 38 -2.72 -10.59 5.92
CA LEU A 38 -1.74 -10.28 4.87
C LEU A 38 -1.03 -8.95 5.15
N GLY A 39 0.25 -8.93 4.82
CA GLY A 39 1.07 -7.72 4.78
C GLY A 39 1.58 -7.47 3.37
N LEU A 40 1.86 -6.22 3.04
CA LEU A 40 2.48 -5.84 1.77
C LEU A 40 3.76 -5.06 2.04
N ALA A 41 4.89 -5.56 1.53
CA ALA A 41 6.15 -4.82 1.52
C ALA A 41 6.42 -4.30 0.11
N ILE A 42 6.75 -3.01 0.00
CA ILE A 42 7.00 -2.32 -1.26
C ILE A 42 8.37 -1.66 -1.22
N ASP A 43 9.22 -1.99 -2.20
CA ASP A 43 10.43 -1.23 -2.53
C ASP A 43 10.12 -0.30 -3.71
N LEU A 44 9.96 0.98 -3.39
CA LEU A 44 9.60 2.06 -4.31
C LEU A 44 10.87 2.70 -4.87
N GLY A 45 11.39 2.10 -5.94
CA GLY A 45 12.51 2.63 -6.71
C GLY A 45 12.10 3.67 -7.76
N THR A 46 13.06 4.45 -8.22
CA THR A 46 12.87 5.44 -9.29
C THR A 46 12.55 4.79 -10.63
N THR A 47 13.14 3.63 -10.92
CA THR A 47 12.95 2.91 -12.20
C THR A 47 12.02 1.70 -12.08
N LYS A 48 12.10 0.97 -10.97
CA LYS A 48 11.31 -0.24 -10.71
C LYS A 48 10.68 -0.16 -9.33
N ILE A 49 9.51 -0.78 -9.21
CA ILE A 49 8.80 -0.99 -7.95
C ILE A 49 8.73 -2.49 -7.73
N ALA A 50 9.11 -2.98 -6.55
CA ALA A 50 8.96 -4.37 -6.17
C ALA A 50 7.95 -4.51 -5.04
N GLY A 51 7.01 -5.44 -5.16
CA GLY A 51 6.00 -5.74 -4.15
C GLY A 51 6.11 -7.19 -3.69
N TYR A 52 5.92 -7.39 -2.39
CA TYR A 52 5.97 -8.68 -1.74
C TYR A 52 4.75 -8.83 -0.83
N LEU A 53 3.88 -9.80 -1.14
CA LEU A 53 2.74 -10.16 -0.31
C LEU A 53 3.20 -11.18 0.73
N VAL A 54 2.94 -10.91 2.01
CA VAL A 54 3.49 -11.66 3.14
C VAL A 54 2.35 -12.18 4.01
N ASP A 55 2.48 -13.43 4.46
CA ASP A 55 1.64 -13.97 5.53
C ASP A 55 2.17 -13.49 6.89
N LEU A 56 1.40 -12.63 7.58
CA LEU A 56 1.81 -12.07 8.86
C LEU A 56 1.81 -13.07 10.00
N THR A 57 1.18 -14.24 9.83
CA THR A 57 1.15 -15.27 10.89
C THR A 57 2.49 -16.02 11.01
N ASN A 58 3.28 -16.05 9.95
CA ASN A 58 4.53 -16.84 9.89
C ASN A 58 5.68 -16.13 9.15
N GLY A 59 5.45 -14.94 8.60
CA GLY A 59 6.46 -14.13 7.91
C GLY A 59 6.82 -14.59 6.49
N ARG A 60 6.11 -15.58 5.92
CA ARG A 60 6.45 -16.11 4.59
C ARG A 60 5.94 -15.19 3.48
N THR A 61 6.79 -14.93 2.50
CA THR A 61 6.35 -14.32 1.24
C THR A 61 5.49 -15.30 0.45
N LEU A 62 4.25 -14.90 0.18
CA LEU A 62 3.27 -15.68 -0.58
C LEU A 62 3.33 -15.40 -2.09
N ALA A 63 3.62 -14.15 -2.45
CA ALA A 63 3.78 -13.72 -3.84
C ALA A 63 4.74 -12.53 -3.93
N ALA A 64 5.40 -12.39 -5.08
CA ALA A 64 6.26 -11.25 -5.38
C ALA A 64 6.13 -10.84 -6.85
N GLU A 65 6.25 -9.55 -7.12
CA GLU A 65 6.15 -8.98 -8.45
C GLU A 65 6.96 -7.68 -8.54
N GLY A 66 7.61 -7.46 -9.68
CA GLY A 66 8.32 -6.22 -9.98
C GLY A 66 7.75 -5.57 -11.22
N ILE A 67 7.45 -4.28 -11.14
CA ILE A 67 6.91 -3.46 -12.23
C ILE A 67 7.84 -2.29 -12.54
N MET A 68 7.72 -1.72 -13.74
CA MET A 68 8.36 -0.43 -14.05
C MET A 68 7.64 0.68 -13.30
N ASN A 69 8.38 1.67 -12.79
CA ASN A 69 7.78 2.83 -12.18
C ASN A 69 7.12 3.69 -13.28
N PRO A 70 5.78 3.87 -13.28
CA PRO A 70 5.08 4.59 -14.35
C PRO A 70 5.45 6.07 -14.43
N GLN A 71 6.04 6.64 -13.38
CA GLN A 71 6.51 8.02 -13.36
C GLN A 71 7.64 8.28 -14.38
N ILE A 72 8.25 7.23 -14.95
CA ILE A 72 9.20 7.36 -16.07
C ILE A 72 8.59 8.13 -17.25
N GLY A 73 7.27 7.99 -17.48
CA GLY A 73 6.57 8.74 -18.53
C GLY A 73 6.53 10.25 -18.31
N LEU A 74 6.80 10.73 -17.09
CA LEU A 74 6.85 12.15 -16.72
C LEU A 74 8.27 12.64 -16.41
N GLY A 75 9.28 11.82 -16.67
CA GLY A 75 10.69 12.13 -16.44
C GLY A 75 11.51 10.86 -16.28
N GLU A 76 12.53 10.69 -17.12
CA GLU A 76 13.36 9.47 -17.09
C GLU A 76 14.16 9.34 -15.79
N ASP A 77 14.63 10.46 -15.24
CA ASP A 77 15.35 10.53 -13.97
C ASP A 77 14.58 11.27 -12.87
N ILE A 78 15.04 11.09 -11.62
CA ILE A 78 14.38 11.65 -10.44
C ILE A 78 14.49 13.17 -10.35
N ILE A 79 15.56 13.77 -10.87
CA ILE A 79 15.78 15.23 -10.82
C ILE A 79 14.77 15.93 -11.72
N THR A 80 14.53 15.41 -12.92
CA THR A 80 13.47 15.93 -13.80
C THR A 80 12.11 15.90 -13.11
N ARG A 81 11.77 14.77 -12.45
CA ARG A 81 10.49 14.65 -11.72
C ARG A 81 10.37 15.63 -10.56
N ILE A 82 11.46 15.85 -9.82
CA ILE A 82 11.50 16.83 -8.73
C ILE A 82 11.28 18.24 -9.29
N ALA A 83 11.99 18.61 -10.35
CA ALA A 83 11.86 19.92 -10.99
C ALA A 83 10.41 20.17 -11.45
N SER A 84 9.81 19.22 -12.16
CA SER A 84 8.41 19.23 -12.57
C SER A 84 7.44 19.48 -11.40
N ALA A 85 7.58 18.69 -10.33
CA ALA A 85 6.74 18.83 -9.15
C ALA A 85 6.95 20.17 -8.39
N MET A 86 8.12 20.80 -8.52
CA MET A 86 8.39 22.13 -7.95
C MET A 86 7.84 23.27 -8.82
N GLU A 87 7.87 23.12 -10.15
CA GLU A 87 7.35 24.11 -11.09
C GLU A 87 5.83 24.17 -11.07
N SER A 88 5.17 23.03 -10.87
CA SER A 88 3.72 22.92 -10.94
C SER A 88 3.16 21.94 -9.90
N PRO A 89 2.31 22.41 -8.95
CA PRO A 89 1.58 21.53 -8.04
C PRO A 89 0.75 20.46 -8.77
N HIS A 90 0.25 20.79 -9.97
CA HIS A 90 -0.51 19.84 -10.79
C HIS A 90 0.36 18.65 -11.24
N GLU A 91 1.61 18.91 -11.63
CA GLU A 91 2.55 17.84 -12.03
C GLU A 91 2.93 16.97 -10.83
N GLY A 92 3.11 17.57 -9.65
CA GLY A 92 3.30 16.83 -8.39
C GLY A 92 2.13 15.88 -8.08
N VAL A 93 0.89 16.36 -8.22
CA VAL A 93 -0.32 15.52 -8.05
C VAL A 93 -0.37 14.41 -9.09
N GLN A 94 0.03 14.68 -10.34
CA GLN A 94 0.05 13.65 -11.38
C GLN A 94 1.08 12.56 -11.09
N LEU A 95 2.29 12.93 -10.65
CA LEU A 95 3.34 11.99 -10.23
C LEU A 95 2.88 11.14 -9.04
N GLN A 96 2.23 11.75 -8.05
CA GLN A 96 1.64 11.04 -6.92
C GLN A 96 0.58 10.04 -7.38
N ARG A 97 -0.34 10.50 -8.23
CA ARG A 97 -1.44 9.66 -8.73
C ARG A 97 -0.91 8.42 -9.43
N LEU A 98 0.08 8.57 -10.31
CA LEU A 98 0.69 7.46 -11.04
C LEU A 98 1.29 6.40 -10.10
N VAL A 99 2.01 6.82 -9.05
CA VAL A 99 2.58 5.85 -8.11
C VAL A 99 1.51 5.20 -7.24
N VAL A 100 0.50 5.95 -6.77
CA VAL A 100 -0.60 5.38 -5.97
C VAL A 100 -1.41 4.36 -6.79
N GLU A 101 -1.74 4.66 -8.04
CA GLU A 101 -2.42 3.73 -8.95
C GLU A 101 -1.58 2.46 -9.15
N ALA A 102 -0.28 2.58 -9.41
CA ALA A 102 0.60 1.43 -9.58
C ALA A 102 0.74 0.56 -8.32
N LEU A 103 0.80 1.16 -7.12
CA LEU A 103 0.86 0.39 -5.87
C LEU A 103 -0.44 -0.35 -5.59
N ASN A 104 -1.60 0.25 -5.90
CA ASN A 104 -2.90 -0.40 -5.77
C ASN A 104 -3.04 -1.57 -6.75
N GLU A 105 -2.66 -1.37 -8.02
CA GLU A 105 -2.67 -2.45 -9.02
C GLU A 105 -1.73 -3.59 -8.63
N LEU A 106 -0.52 -3.26 -8.14
CA LEU A 106 0.44 -4.25 -7.66
C LEU A 106 -0.12 -5.07 -6.48
N ALA A 107 -0.78 -4.41 -5.52
CA ALA A 107 -1.43 -5.10 -4.40
C ALA A 107 -2.53 -6.06 -4.87
N ILE A 108 -3.41 -5.60 -5.78
CA ILE A 108 -4.50 -6.40 -6.36
C ILE A 108 -3.92 -7.62 -7.11
N ASN A 109 -2.91 -7.41 -7.94
CA ASN A 109 -2.29 -8.47 -8.74
C ASN A 109 -1.62 -9.53 -7.86
N LEU A 110 -0.91 -9.11 -6.80
CA LEU A 110 -0.30 -10.02 -5.85
C LEU A 110 -1.36 -10.83 -5.08
N CYS A 111 -2.43 -10.19 -4.62
CA CYS A 111 -3.53 -10.88 -3.93
C CYS A 111 -4.25 -11.89 -4.83
N ALA A 112 -4.48 -11.54 -6.11
CA ALA A 112 -5.13 -12.42 -7.07
C ALA A 112 -4.39 -13.76 -7.25
N ARG A 113 -3.05 -13.77 -7.16
CA ARG A 113 -2.22 -14.99 -7.27
C ARG A 113 -2.50 -16.03 -6.18
N ILE A 114 -3.06 -15.62 -5.05
CA ILE A 114 -3.40 -16.51 -3.93
C ILE A 114 -4.90 -16.54 -3.62
N SER A 115 -5.72 -16.06 -4.56
CA SER A 115 -7.17 -15.91 -4.42
C SER A 115 -7.56 -15.15 -3.14
N ALA A 116 -6.83 -14.09 -2.82
CA ALA A 116 -7.13 -13.14 -1.75
C ALA A 116 -7.63 -11.82 -2.33
N ASN A 117 -8.18 -10.97 -1.46
CA ASN A 117 -8.58 -9.61 -1.76
C ASN A 117 -7.59 -8.60 -1.16
N ALA A 118 -7.49 -7.40 -1.74
CA ALA A 118 -6.59 -6.36 -1.24
C ALA A 118 -7.01 -5.88 0.17
N GLU A 119 -8.29 -5.98 0.51
CA GLU A 119 -8.86 -5.66 1.83
C GLU A 119 -8.37 -6.62 2.95
N GLU A 120 -7.77 -7.76 2.59
CA GLU A 120 -7.14 -8.68 3.54
C GLU A 120 -5.70 -8.25 3.91
N ILE A 121 -5.15 -7.24 3.22
CA ILE A 121 -3.88 -6.60 3.59
C ILE A 121 -4.13 -5.64 4.76
N VAL A 122 -3.63 -5.99 5.94
CA VAL A 122 -3.83 -5.23 7.17
C VAL A 122 -2.67 -4.31 7.52
N GLU A 123 -1.52 -4.48 6.87
CA GLU A 123 -0.33 -3.66 7.09
C GLU A 123 0.46 -3.50 5.77
N VAL A 124 0.97 -2.29 5.53
CA VAL A 124 1.79 -1.98 4.36
C VAL A 124 3.05 -1.26 4.80
N VAL A 125 4.20 -1.73 4.33
CA VAL A 125 5.50 -1.06 4.51
C VAL A 125 6.01 -0.63 3.15
N VAL A 126 6.26 0.66 2.98
CA VAL A 126 6.87 1.22 1.77
C VAL A 126 8.26 1.74 2.12
N VAL A 127 9.28 1.30 1.38
CA VAL A 127 10.64 1.82 1.46
C VAL A 127 11.00 2.47 0.14
N GLY A 128 11.84 3.49 0.18
CA GLY A 128 12.30 4.21 -1.00
C GLY A 128 13.25 5.33 -0.60
N ASN A 129 13.86 5.98 -1.58
CA ASN A 129 14.62 7.20 -1.32
C ASN A 129 13.66 8.36 -0.95
N THR A 130 14.21 9.43 -0.37
CA THR A 130 13.43 10.56 0.15
C THR A 130 12.52 11.19 -0.89
N ALA A 131 13.01 11.40 -2.12
CA ALA A 131 12.20 12.01 -3.18
C ALA A 131 10.99 11.12 -3.54
N MET A 132 11.18 9.80 -3.61
CA MET A 132 10.10 8.85 -3.86
C MET A 132 9.06 8.84 -2.75
N HIS A 133 9.46 8.93 -1.47
CA HIS A 133 8.51 9.08 -0.37
C HIS A 133 7.70 10.37 -0.49
N HIS A 134 8.35 11.49 -0.82
CA HIS A 134 7.65 12.76 -0.97
C HIS A 134 6.65 12.74 -2.13
N LEU A 135 7.05 12.20 -3.29
CA LEU A 135 6.14 12.03 -4.42
C LEU A 135 4.96 11.10 -4.09
N PHE A 136 5.20 9.98 -3.42
CA PHE A 136 4.14 9.05 -3.00
C PHE A 136 3.16 9.68 -2.00
N LEU A 137 3.67 10.40 -1.00
CA LEU A 137 2.86 11.01 0.05
C LEU A 137 2.25 12.35 -0.37
N GLY A 138 2.58 12.87 -1.56
CA GLY A 138 2.12 14.18 -2.03
C GLY A 138 2.74 15.34 -1.23
N LEU A 139 3.95 15.15 -0.70
CA LEU A 139 4.68 16.14 0.08
C LEU A 139 5.56 17.02 -0.83
N PRO A 140 5.88 18.26 -0.41
CA PRO A 140 6.78 19.13 -1.15
C PRO A 140 8.16 18.48 -1.35
N VAL A 141 8.65 18.41 -2.58
CA VAL A 141 9.97 17.81 -2.92
C VAL A 141 11.14 18.81 -2.92
N GLY A 142 10.85 20.10 -2.73
CA GLY A 142 11.83 21.18 -2.58
C GLY A 142 11.77 21.81 -1.18
N THR A 143 12.87 22.43 -0.76
CA THR A 143 12.98 23.25 0.47
C THR A 143 12.50 24.66 0.26
#